data_AF-A0A418CN85-F1
#
_entry.id   AF-A0A418CN85-F1
#
_cell.length_a   1.000
_cell.length_b   1.000
_cell.length_c   1.000
_cell.angle_alpha   90.00
_cell.angle_beta   90.00
_cell.angle_gamma   90.00
#
_symmetry.space_group_name_H-M   'P 1'
#
loop_
_entity.id
_entity.type
_entity.pdbx_description
1 polymer ?
#
loop_
_entity_poly.entity_id
_entity_poly.type
_entity_poly.pdbx_seq_one_letter_code
_entity_poly.pdbx_strand_id
1 'polypeptide(L)'
;MLLWPCFWSTALAAPVGALPDPTLLALFATGSLIMRSAGCTINDMWDKDFDKQVERTNQRPLASGALTYRQAWTFLGVQLSAG
;
A
#
# COMPACT_ATOMS: atom_id res chain seq x y z
N MET A 1 -1.33 7.10 0.97
CA MET A 1 -0.98 8.50 1.29
C MET A 1 0.27 8.59 2.16
N LEU A 2 1.19 7.61 2.10
CA LEU A 2 2.38 7.56 2.96
C LEU A 2 3.55 8.38 2.41
N LEU A 3 3.64 8.55 1.09
CA LEU A 3 4.77 9.20 0.44
C LEU A 3 4.99 10.65 0.88
N TRP A 4 3.93 11.45 0.77
CA TRP A 4 3.97 12.88 1.04
C TRP A 4 4.40 13.22 2.49
N PRO A 5 3.81 12.62 3.54
CA PRO A 5 4.28 12.87 4.90
C PRO A 5 5.72 12.39 5.13
N CYS A 6 6.15 11.28 4.51
CA CYS A 6 7.55 10.83 4.60
C CYS A 6 8.54 11.83 3.96
N PHE A 7 8.16 12.43 2.82
CA PHE A 7 8.99 13.43 2.14
C PHE A 7 9.09 14.73 2.94
N TRP A 8 7.99 15.19 3.52
CA TRP A 8 8.03 16.34 4.43
C TRP A 8 8.86 16.04 5.67
N SER A 9 8.71 14.85 6.26
CA SER A 9 9.49 14.46 7.44
C SER A 9 10.99 14.42 7.14
N THR A 10 11.41 13.88 6.00
CA THR A 10 12.82 13.83 5.61
C THR A 10 13.38 15.21 5.25
N ALA A 11 12.58 16.06 4.61
CA ALA A 11 12.96 17.45 4.35
C ALA A 11 13.12 18.25 5.65
N LEU A 12 12.22 18.08 6.62
CA LEU A 12 12.31 18.74 7.94
C LEU A 12 13.47 18.23 8.79
N ALA A 13 13.90 16.98 8.59
CA ALA A 13 15.05 16.39 9.28
C ALA A 13 16.40 16.77 8.64
N ALA A 14 16.40 17.35 7.43
CA ALA A 14 17.62 17.74 6.73
C ALA A 14 18.31 18.93 7.43
N PRO A 15 19.65 19.01 7.41
CA PRO A 15 20.38 20.19 7.90
C PRO A 15 19.95 21.47 7.17
N VAL A 16 20.01 22.61 7.86
CA VAL A 16 19.65 23.91 7.28
C VAL A 16 20.51 24.20 6.04
N GLY A 17 19.84 24.46 4.91
CA GLY A 17 20.49 24.73 3.62
C GLY A 17 20.95 23.49 2.86
N ALA A 18 20.72 22.29 3.38
CA ALA A 18 20.97 21.03 2.69
C ALA A 18 19.68 20.45 2.08
N LEU A 19 19.84 19.68 1.01
CA LEU A 19 18.76 18.87 0.47
C LEU A 19 18.59 17.59 1.31
N PRO A 20 17.36 17.06 1.43
CA PRO A 20 17.11 15.76 2.04
C PRO A 20 17.86 14.65 1.31
N ASP A 21 18.32 13.65 2.07
CA ASP A 21 19.07 12.51 1.55
C ASP A 21 18.27 11.79 0.44
N PRO A 22 18.77 11.77 -0.81
CA PRO A 22 18.11 11.09 -1.92
C PRO A 22 17.86 9.60 -1.67
N THR A 23 18.73 8.96 -0.88
CA THR A 23 18.61 7.54 -0.51
C THR A 23 17.40 7.31 0.37
N LEU A 24 17.20 8.15 1.38
CA LEU A 24 16.02 8.10 2.26
C LEU A 24 14.74 8.42 1.49
N LEU A 25 14.78 9.40 0.58
CA LEU A 25 13.65 9.69 -0.29
C LEU A 25 13.28 8.49 -1.16
N ALA A 26 14.25 7.83 -1.80
CA ALA A 26 14.01 6.65 -2.62
C ALA A 26 13.46 5.46 -1.79
N LEU A 27 13.97 5.29 -0.57
CA LEU A 27 13.53 4.23 0.34
C LEU A 27 12.09 4.47 0.81
N PHE A 28 11.75 5.68 1.25
CA PHE A 28 10.37 6.02 1.60
C PHE A 28 9.43 6.02 0.41
N ALA A 29 9.91 6.38 -0.79
CA ALA A 29 9.12 6.25 -2.02
C ALA A 29 8.70 4.81 -2.26
N THR A 30 9.67 3.90 -2.32
CA THR A 30 9.46 2.48 -2.55
C THR A 30 8.60 1.86 -1.45
N GLY A 31 8.96 2.08 -0.18
CA GLY A 31 8.22 1.55 0.97
C GLY A 31 6.77 2.05 1.02
N SER A 32 6.53 3.33 0.71
CA SER A 32 5.17 3.89 0.70
C SER A 32 4.27 3.28 -0.38
N LEU A 33 4.85 2.90 -1.53
CA LEU A 33 4.15 2.27 -2.63
C LEU A 33 3.79 0.82 -2.29
N ILE A 34 4.75 0.08 -1.75
CA ILE A 34 4.55 -1.31 -1.28
C ILE A 34 3.49 -1.34 -0.18
N MET A 35 3.64 -0.50 0.84
CA MET A 35 2.74 -0.48 1.99
C MET A 35 1.32 -0.02 1.63
N ARG A 36 1.17 0.89 0.66
CA ARG A 36 -0.15 1.23 0.12
C ARG A 36 -0.81 0.02 -0.57
N SER A 37 -0.03 -0.73 -1.34
CA SER A 37 -0.53 -1.92 -2.05
C SER A 37 -0.94 -3.02 -1.08
N ALA A 38 -0.16 -3.22 -0.01
CA ALA A 38 -0.49 -4.13 1.09
C ALA A 38 -1.77 -3.71 1.83
N GLY A 39 -1.89 -2.43 2.20
CA GLY A 39 -3.11 -1.91 2.83
C GLY A 39 -4.36 -2.09 1.97
N CYS A 40 -4.26 -1.84 0.66
CA CYS A 40 -5.38 -2.11 -0.26
C CYS A 40 -5.75 -3.60 -0.34
N THR A 41 -4.75 -4.49 -0.35
CA THR A 41 -4.97 -5.94 -0.37
C THR A 41 -5.69 -6.41 0.89
N ILE A 42 -5.26 -5.92 2.07
CA ILE A 42 -5.94 -6.20 3.35
C ILE A 42 -7.38 -5.67 3.34
N ASN A 43 -7.61 -4.45 2.86
CA ASN A 43 -8.95 -3.89 2.76
C ASN A 43 -9.85 -4.73 1.86
N ASP A 44 -9.39 -5.11 0.66
CA ASP A 44 -10.19 -5.96 -0.24
C ASP A 44 -10.47 -7.36 0.36
N MET A 45 -9.61 -7.85 1.25
CA MET A 45 -9.82 -9.10 1.98
C MET A 45 -10.87 -8.98 3.09
N TRP A 46 -10.91 -7.85 3.81
CA TRP A 46 -11.90 -7.60 4.87
C TRP A 46 -13.24 -7.12 4.33
N ASP A 47 -13.24 -6.30 3.28
CA ASP A 47 -14.44 -5.70 2.71
C ASP A 47 -15.15 -6.61 1.71
N LYS A 48 -14.60 -7.80 1.40
CA LYS A 48 -15.11 -8.74 0.39
C LYS A 48 -16.62 -8.92 0.40
N ASP A 49 -17.23 -9.13 1.56
CA ASP A 49 -18.67 -9.42 1.65
C ASP A 49 -19.54 -8.16 1.58
N PHE A 50 -19.01 -7.02 2.00
CA PHE A 50 -19.65 -5.71 1.81
C PHE A 50 -19.55 -5.26 0.36
N ASP A 51 -18.39 -5.42 -0.27
CA ASP A 51 -18.14 -5.04 -1.66
C ASP A 51 -19.05 -5.78 -2.64
N LYS A 52 -19.40 -7.04 -2.36
CA LYS A 52 -20.41 -7.79 -3.16
C LYS A 52 -21.79 -7.13 -3.20
N GLN A 53 -22.15 -6.39 -2.16
CA GLN A 53 -23.48 -5.79 -2.00
C GLN A 53 -23.56 -4.40 -2.64
N VAL A 54 -22.43 -3.82 -3.06
CA VAL A 54 -22.34 -2.47 -3.59
C VAL A 54 -22.08 -2.53 -5.10
N GLU A 55 -22.97 -1.94 -5.89
CA GLU A 55 -22.89 -1.96 -7.36
C GLU A 55 -21.54 -1.48 -7.91
N ARG A 56 -20.93 -0.48 -7.25
CA ARG A 56 -19.62 0.06 -7.62
C ARG A 56 -18.45 -0.93 -7.38
N THR A 57 -18.52 -1.76 -6.35
CA THR A 57 -17.39 -2.60 -5.91
C THR A 57 -17.61 -4.10 -5.99
N ASN A 58 -18.78 -4.54 -6.43
CA ASN A 58 -19.10 -5.96 -6.59
C ASN A 58 -18.19 -6.68 -7.61
N GLN A 59 -17.59 -5.94 -8.56
CA GLN A 59 -16.64 -6.45 -9.55
C GLN A 59 -15.20 -6.58 -9.03
N ARG A 60 -14.90 -6.17 -7.78
CA ARG A 60 -13.54 -6.31 -7.25
C ARG A 60 -13.10 -7.79 -7.26
N PRO A 61 -11.82 -8.11 -7.49
CA PRO A 61 -11.38 -9.49 -7.70
C PRO A 61 -11.73 -10.46 -6.56
N LEU A 62 -11.66 -10.01 -5.30
CA LEU A 62 -12.02 -10.81 -4.13
C LEU A 62 -13.53 -10.89 -3.90
N ALA A 63 -14.27 -9.81 -4.18
CA ALA A 63 -15.73 -9.74 -4.07
C ALA A 63 -16.41 -10.63 -5.13
N SER A 64 -15.99 -10.52 -6.39
CA SER A 64 -16.49 -11.31 -7.53
C SER A 64 -16.07 -12.78 -7.50
N GLY A 65 -15.08 -13.15 -6.68
CA GLY A 65 -14.55 -14.51 -6.59
C GLY A 65 -13.52 -14.86 -7.66
N ALA A 66 -13.08 -13.90 -8.48
CA ALA A 66 -12.01 -14.08 -9.46
C ALA A 66 -10.67 -14.45 -8.82
N LEU A 67 -10.43 -14.02 -7.58
CA LEU A 67 -9.30 -14.43 -6.75
C LEU A 67 -9.75 -15.21 -5.51
N THR A 68 -9.00 -16.26 -5.19
CA THR A 68 -9.18 -17.00 -3.94
C THR A 68 -8.53 -16.28 -2.76
N TYR A 69 -9.04 -16.54 -1.56
CA TYR A 69 -8.47 -15.96 -0.34
C TYR A 69 -7.01 -16.39 -0.10
N ARG A 70 -6.65 -17.61 -0.55
CA ARG A 70 -5.27 -18.12 -0.49
C ARG A 70 -4.33 -17.30 -1.37
N GLN A 71 -4.75 -16.95 -2.59
CA GLN A 71 -3.95 -16.11 -3.49
C GLN A 71 -3.72 -14.71 -2.92
N ALA A 72 -4.75 -14.13 -2.29
CA ALA A 72 -4.61 -12.84 -1.61
C ALA A 72 -3.62 -12.91 -0.44
N TRP A 73 -3.67 -13.96 0.39
CA TRP A 73 -2.68 -14.16 1.46
C TRP A 73 -1.25 -14.32 0.92
N THR A 74 -1.05 -15.11 -0.14
CA THR A 74 0.28 -15.25 -0.74
C THR A 74 0.79 -13.93 -1.32
N PHE A 75 -0.08 -13.16 -1.96
CA PHE A 75 0.28 -11.86 -2.52
C PHE A 75 0.62 -10.85 -1.42
N LEU A 76 -0.17 -10.81 -0.35
CA LEU A 76 0.10 -9.99 0.83
C LEU A 76 1.44 -10.38 1.49
N GLY A 77 1.70 -11.68 1.64
CA GLY A 77 2.98 -12.16 2.18
C GLY A 77 4.18 -11.71 1.35
N VAL A 78 4.07 -11.72 0.02
CA VAL A 78 5.10 -11.20 -0.88
C VAL A 78 5.28 -9.69 -0.72
N GLN A 79 4.18 -8.93 -0.66
CA GLN A 79 4.24 -7.47 -0.46
C GLN A 79 4.92 -7.10 0.86
N LEU A 80 4.57 -7.78 1.95
CA LEU A 80 5.15 -7.52 3.27
C LEU A 80 6.61 -7.98 3.40
N SER A 81 7.06 -8.90 2.54
CA SER A 81 8.45 -9.34 2.50
C SER A 81 9.33 -8.44 1.62
N ALA A 82 8.71 -7.66 0.72
CA ALA A 82 9.40 -6.79 -0.22
C ALA A 82 9.67 -5.38 0.32
N GLY A 83 8.91 -4.95 1.33
CA GLY A 83 9.09 -3.65 2.02
C GLY A 83 9.88 -3.80 3.29
#